data_AF-A0A6B3H529-F1
#
_entry.id   AF-A0A6B3H529-F1
#
_cell.length_a   1.000
_cell.length_b   1.000
_cell.length_c   1.000
_cell.angle_alpha   90.00
_cell.angle_beta   90.00
_cell.angle_gamma   90.00
#
_symmetry.space_group_name_H-M   'P 1'
#
loop_
_entity.id
_entity.type
_entity.pdbx_description
1 polymer ?
#
loop_
_entity_poly.entity_id
_entity_poly.type
_entity_poly.pdbx_seq_one_letter_code
_entity_poly.pdbx_strand_id
1 'polypeptide(L)' 'KRSWLHQQGLRIFPVVGWAERGGYDATGHGNSVPRFHITWGTGPGVVAPFERRVREGVAKGLVHLRFRHRVTGL' A
#
# COMPACT_ATOMS: atom_id res chain seq x y z
N LYS A 1 -3.73 11.06 5.90
CA LYS A 1 -3.34 9.71 5.41
C LYS A 1 -2.13 9.14 6.16
N ARG A 2 -0.96 9.82 6.17
CA ARG A 2 0.27 9.34 6.85
C ARG A 2 0.07 8.99 8.34
N SER A 3 -0.57 9.87 9.12
CA SER A 3 -0.84 9.65 10.55
C SER A 3 -1.64 8.37 10.80
N TRP A 4 -2.69 8.14 10.01
CA TRP A 4 -3.51 6.95 10.10
C TRP A 4 -2.72 5.68 9.78
N LEU A 5 -1.93 5.67 8.69
CA LEU A 5 -1.08 4.52 8.34
C LEU A 5 -0.06 4.24 9.46
N HIS A 6 0.52 5.29 10.03
CA HIS A 6 1.43 5.17 11.15
C HIS A 6 0.78 4.53 12.39
N GLN A 7 -0.47 4.88 12.69
CA GLN A 7 -1.25 4.23 13.75
C GLN A 7 -1.50 2.74 13.47
N GLN A 8 -1.42 2.31 12.20
CA GLN A 8 -1.51 0.89 11.83
C GLN A 8 -0.19 0.14 11.95
N GLY A 9 0.89 0.82 12.36
CA GLY A 9 2.23 0.26 12.44
C GLY A 9 3.05 0.43 11.16
N LEU A 10 2.49 0.99 10.09
CA LEU A 10 3.23 1.28 8.85
C LEU A 10 4.20 2.44 9.06
N ARG A 11 5.49 2.18 8.86
CA ARG A 11 6.54 3.19 8.94
C ARG A 11 7.03 3.50 7.53
N ILE A 12 6.96 4.76 7.14
CA ILE A 12 7.44 5.24 5.83
C ILE A 12 8.86 5.75 5.99
N PHE A 13 9.76 5.32 5.10
CA PHE A 13 11.12 5.82 5.03
C PHE A 13 11.10 7.30 4.64
N PRO A 14 11.71 8.22 5.42
CA PRO A 14 11.59 9.66 5.20
C PRO A 14 12.55 10.16 4.10
N VAL A 15 12.60 9.47 2.97
CA VAL A 15 13.40 9.85 1.81
C VAL A 15 12.49 10.21 0.65
N VAL A 16 12.77 11.36 0.05
CA VAL A 16 12.08 11.85 -1.13
C VAL A 16 12.77 11.25 -2.35
N GLY A 17 12.27 10.10 -2.80
CA GLY A 17 12.77 9.43 -4.00
C GLY A 17 12.05 9.89 -5.26
N TRP A 18 12.80 10.04 -6.36
CA TRP A 18 12.26 10.38 -7.69
C TRP A 18 12.72 9.38 -8.76
N ALA A 19 12.69 8.08 -8.43
CA ALA A 19 12.96 6.95 -9.32
C ALA A 19 12.12 6.98 -10.61
N GLU A 20 10.90 7.52 -10.57
CA GLU A 20 10.01 7.67 -11.73
C GLU A 20 10.20 9.01 -12.48
N ARG A 21 11.33 9.70 -12.29
CA ARG A 21 11.71 10.85 -13.12
C ARG A 21 12.07 10.34 -14.51
N GLY A 22 11.34 10.75 -15.54
CA GLY A 22 11.78 10.52 -16.91
C GLY A 22 12.47 11.78 -17.45
N GLY A 23 13.39 11.59 -18.39
CA GLY A 23 14.22 12.66 -18.90
C GLY A 23 15.17 13.28 -17.86
N TYR A 24 16.05 14.15 -18.33
CA TYR A 24 17.07 14.82 -17.51
C TYR A 24 16.46 15.92 -16.59
N ASP A 25 15.28 16.45 -16.91
CA ASP A 25 14.61 17.54 -16.20
C ASP A 25 13.15 17.23 -15.81
N ALA A 26 12.49 18.18 -15.15
CA ALA A 26 11.11 18.02 -14.65
C ALA A 26 10.02 18.19 -15.75
N THR A 27 10.41 18.48 -16.99
CA THR A 27 9.51 18.83 -18.10
C THR A 27 9.37 17.72 -19.15
N GLY A 28 10.22 16.69 -19.07
CA GLY A 28 10.14 15.50 -19.91
C GLY A 28 9.14 14.44 -19.42
N HIS A 29 9.27 13.23 -19.94
CA HIS A 29 8.45 12.08 -19.54
C HIS A 29 8.58 11.75 -18.04
N GLY A 30 7.65 10.97 -17.48
CA GLY A 30 7.68 10.59 -16.05
C GLY A 30 7.05 11.64 -15.12
N ASN A 31 7.28 11.50 -13.81
CA ASN A 31 6.67 12.39 -12.83
C ASN A 31 7.39 13.74 -12.79
N SER A 32 6.65 14.84 -12.67
CA SER A 32 7.23 16.19 -12.48
C SER A 32 7.74 16.44 -11.05
N VAL A 33 7.34 15.60 -10.08
CA VAL A 33 7.78 15.64 -8.68
C VAL A 33 7.86 14.24 -8.06
N PRO A 34 8.64 14.05 -6.99
CA PRO A 34 8.68 12.80 -6.20
C PRO A 34 7.29 12.40 -5.66
N ARG A 35 6.85 11.15 -5.86
CA ARG A 35 5.52 10.71 -5.39
C ARG A 35 5.35 9.25 -4.97
N PHE A 36 6.42 8.46 -4.94
CA PHE A 36 6.35 7.13 -4.32
C PHE A 36 6.85 7.18 -2.88
N HIS A 37 6.31 6.29 -2.05
CA HIS A 37 6.71 6.14 -0.66
C HIS A 37 7.24 4.73 -0.48
N ILE A 38 8.42 4.60 0.12
CA ILE A 38 8.96 3.32 0.56
C ILE A 38 8.59 3.13 2.02
N THR A 39 8.12 1.94 2.37
CA THR A 39 7.86 1.54 3.75
C THR A 39 9.05 0.77 4.30
N TRP A 40 9.35 0.92 5.59
CA TRP A 40 10.29 0.06 6.28
C TRP A 40 9.77 -1.37 6.37
N GLY A 41 10.62 -2.34 6.04
CA GLY A 41 10.27 -3.77 5.98
C GLY A 41 10.04 -4.25 4.55
N THR A 42 9.24 -5.30 4.41
CA THR A 42 8.95 -5.97 3.13
C THR A 42 7.45 -5.87 2.79
N GLY A 43 7.02 -6.40 1.64
CA GLY A 43 5.61 -6.48 1.25
C GLY A 43 4.66 -6.96 2.37
N PRO A 44 5.00 -8.02 3.13
CA PRO A 44 4.26 -8.41 4.34
C PRO A 44 4.05 -7.31 5.38
N GLY A 45 5.03 -6.43 5.59
CA GLY A 45 4.92 -5.30 6.53
C GLY A 45 3.85 -4.29 6.12
N VAL A 46 3.56 -4.19 4.81
CA VAL A 46 2.47 -3.36 4.30
C VAL A 46 1.11 -4.03 4.46
N VAL A 47 1.04 -5.34 4.20
CA VAL A 47 -0.23 -6.09 4.15
C VAL A 47 -0.73 -6.47 5.54
N ALA A 48 0.17 -6.83 6.47
CA ALA A 48 -0.17 -7.38 7.78
C ALA A 48 -1.19 -6.56 8.61
N PRO A 49 -1.14 -5.21 8.66
CA PRO A 49 -2.12 -4.45 9.42
C PRO A 49 -3.55 -4.54 8.87
N PHE A 50 -3.68 -4.70 7.56
CA PHE A 50 -4.98 -4.82 6.89
C PHE A 50 -5.48 -6.26 6.94
N GLU A 51 -4.59 -7.23 6.73
CA GLU A 51 -4.90 -8.66 6.85
C GLU A 51 -5.46 -8.99 8.24
N ARG A 52 -4.85 -8.45 9.31
CA ARG A 52 -5.35 -8.61 10.68
C ARG A 52 -6.79 -8.11 10.84
N ARG A 53 -7.11 -6.94 10.31
CA ARG A 53 -8.47 -6.38 10.35
C ARG A 53 -9.48 -7.23 9.59
N VAL A 54 -9.07 -7.76 8.44
CA VAL A 54 -9.90 -8.68 7.67
C VAL A 54 -10.17 -9.94 8.50
N ARG A 55 -9.16 -10.51 9.17
CA ARG A 55 -9.35 -11.65 10.07
C ARG A 55 -10.26 -11.35 11.26
N GLU A 56 -10.15 -10.16 11.86
CA GLU A 56 -11.09 -9.72 12.90
C GLU A 56 -12.53 -9.66 12.37
N GLY A 57 -12.71 -9.20 11.13
CA GLY A 57 -14.01 -9.23 10.44
C GLY A 57 -14.53 -10.65 10.24
N VAL A 58 -13.67 -11.60 9.90
CA VAL A 58 -14.02 -13.03 9.79
C VAL A 58 -14.47 -13.57 11.15
N ALA A 59 -13.71 -13.31 12.22
CA ALA A 59 -14.05 -13.76 13.57
C ALA A 59 -15.40 -13.19 14.06
N LYS A 60 -15.76 -11.98 13.63
CA LYS A 60 -17.04 -11.33 13.92
C LYS A 60 -18.18 -11.77 12.99
N GLY A 61 -17.93 -12.65 12.02
CA GLY A 61 -18.92 -13.05 11.02
C GLY A 61 -19.29 -11.96 10.00
N LEU A 62 -18.52 -10.87 9.93
CA LEU A 62 -18.76 -9.75 9.02
C LEU A 62 -18.11 -9.94 7.64
N VAL A 63 -17.13 -10.84 7.54
CA VAL A 63 -16.37 -11.09 6.31
C VAL A 63 -16.31 -12.58 6.03
N HIS A 64 -16.59 -12.97 4.79
CA HIS A 64 -16.40 -14.34 4.30
C HIS A 64 -15.26 -14.38 3.29
N LEU A 65 -14.24 -15.19 3.57
CA LEU A 65 -13.13 -15.40 2.63
C LEU A 65 -13.51 -16.49 1.62
N ARG A 66 -13.46 -16.14 0.33
CA ARG A 66 -13.71 -17.05 -0.79
C ARG A 66 -12.43 -17.25 -1.60
N PHE A 67 -11.53 -18.07 -1.06
CA PHE A 67 -10.26 -18.37 -1.73
C PHE A 67 -10.47 -19.17 -3.00
N ARG A 68 -9.65 -18.89 -4.03
CA ARG A 68 -9.71 -19.54 -5.35
C ARG A 68 -11.08 -19.42 -6.04
N HIS A 69 -11.90 -18.47 -5.61
CA HIS A 69 -13.18 -18.17 -6.24
C HIS A 69 -12.97 -17.22 -7.42
N ARG A 70 -13.55 -17.56 -8.57
CA ARG A 70 -13.50 -16.74 -9.79
C ARG A 70 -14.88 -16.16 -10.05
N VAL A 71 -14.96 -14.84 -10.09
CA VAL A 71 -16.16 -14.10 -10.52
C VAL A 71 -16.19 -14.06 -12.04
N THR A 72 -17.32 -14.41 -12.66
CA THR A 72 -17.49 -14.46 -14.13
C THR A 72 -18.43 -13.40 -14.69
N GLY A 73 -19.14 -12.68 -13.81
CA GLY A 73 -20.05 -11.59 -14.14
C GLY A 73 -20.34 -10.76 -12.88
N LEU A 74 -20.86 -9.55 -13.07
CA LEU A 74 -21.29 -8.66 -11.99
C LEU A 74 -22.78 -8.87 -11.69
#